data_AF-A0A2A5M7M8-F1
#
_entry.id   AF-A0A2A5M7M8-F1
#
_cell.length_a   1.000
_cell.length_b   1.000
_cell.length_c   1.000
_cell.angle_alpha   90.00
_cell.angle_beta   90.00
_cell.angle_gamma   90.00
#
_symmetry.space_group_name_H-M   'P 1'
#
loop_
_entity.id
_entity.type
_entity.pdbx_description
1 polymer ?
#
loop_
_entity_poly.entity_id
_entity_poly.type
_entity_poly.pdbx_seq_one_letter_code
_entity_poly.pdbx_strand_id
1 'polypeptide(L)' 'PLLFGHCDKDIQKACQKALHKGSSFGAPTLLETELAKLVLSDFPHLEKIRFVSSGTEATMSAIRLARGFTKKDKILKF' A
#
# COMPACT_ATOMS: atom_id res chain seq x y z
N PRO A 1 -12.77 0.40 -5.62
CA PRO A 1 -12.06 0.97 -6.80
C PRO A 1 -12.93 2.03 -7.47
N LEU A 2 -12.33 3.10 -8.03
CA LEU A 2 -13.03 4.26 -8.62
C LEU A 2 -13.74 5.21 -7.63
N LEU A 3 -13.16 5.44 -6.45
CA LEU A 3 -13.71 6.44 -5.49
C LEU A 3 -13.92 7.83 -6.13
N PHE A 4 -13.06 8.20 -7.09
CA PHE A 4 -13.09 9.49 -7.79
C PHE A 4 -13.73 9.41 -9.19
N GLY A 5 -14.42 8.32 -9.52
CA GLY A 5 -14.99 8.09 -10.86
C GLY A 5 -13.96 7.64 -11.90
N HIS A 6 -14.31 7.76 -13.18
CA HIS A 6 -13.55 7.16 -14.29
C HIS A 6 -12.38 7.99 -14.83
N CYS A 7 -12.45 9.32 -14.77
CA CYS A 7 -11.46 10.22 -15.39
C CYS A 7 -11.32 11.52 -14.58
N ASP A 8 -10.95 11.38 -13.31
CA ASP A 8 -10.66 12.53 -12.46
C ASP A 8 -9.44 13.30 -12.98
N LYS A 9 -9.56 14.63 -13.11
CA LYS A 9 -8.54 15.49 -13.72
C LYS A 9 -7.27 15.58 -12.87
N ASP A 10 -7.40 15.54 -11.56
CA ASP A 10 -6.27 15.69 -10.64
C ASP A 10 -5.47 14.38 -10.57
N ILE A 11 -6.16 13.24 -10.54
CA ILE A 11 -5.52 11.91 -10.65
C ILE A 11 -4.79 11.78 -11.99
N GLN A 12 -5.41 12.18 -13.11
CA GLN A 12 -4.78 12.13 -14.43
C GLN A 12 -3.48 12.95 -14.48
N LYS A 13 -3.52 14.20 -13.98
CA LYS A 13 -2.33 15.07 -13.91
C LYS A 13 -1.25 14.48 -13.01
N ALA A 14 -1.60 13.92 -11.86
CA ALA A 14 -0.64 13.29 -10.94
C ALA A 14 0.06 12.09 -11.61
N CYS A 15 -0.69 11.23 -12.30
CA CYS A 15 -0.14 10.11 -13.05
C CYS A 15 0.80 10.57 -14.17
N GLN A 16 0.40 11.56 -14.99
CA GLN A 16 1.25 12.10 -16.05
C GLN A 16 2.57 12.66 -15.50
N LYS A 17 2.50 13.44 -14.41
CA LYS A 17 3.69 14.00 -13.74
C LYS A 17 4.64 12.91 -13.23
N ALA A 18 4.10 11.82 -12.70
CA ALA A 18 4.91 10.68 -12.24
C ALA A 18 5.57 9.97 -13.43
N LEU A 19 4.82 9.72 -14.50
CA LEU A 19 5.33 9.03 -15.70
C LEU A 19 6.49 9.77 -16.38
N HIS A 20 6.50 11.10 -16.36
CA HIS A 20 7.63 11.88 -16.88
C HIS A 20 8.95 11.63 -16.13
N LYS A 21 8.91 11.11 -14.90
CA LYS A 21 10.10 10.74 -14.13
C LYS A 21 10.54 9.30 -14.38
N GLY A 22 9.68 8.46 -14.95
CA GLY A 22 9.88 7.02 -15.09
C GLY A 22 8.96 6.19 -14.17
N SER A 23 8.90 4.87 -14.41
CA SER A 23 8.01 3.94 -13.69
C SER A 23 8.74 2.82 -12.96
N SER A 24 10.02 2.60 -13.23
CA SER A 24 10.86 1.60 -12.57
C SER A 24 12.26 2.17 -12.37
N PHE A 25 12.68 2.26 -11.10
CA PHE A 25 13.92 2.95 -10.70
C PHE A 25 15.00 2.00 -10.18
N GLY A 26 14.67 0.72 -9.94
CA GLY A 26 15.60 -0.25 -9.35
C GLY A 26 16.07 0.07 -7.92
N ALA A 27 15.51 1.11 -7.29
CA ALA A 27 15.86 1.58 -5.96
C ALA A 27 14.65 2.25 -5.27
N PRO A 28 14.66 2.35 -3.93
CA PRO A 28 13.68 3.13 -3.17
C PRO A 28 13.60 4.59 -3.62
N THR A 29 12.42 5.19 -3.49
CA THR A 29 12.20 6.62 -3.78
C THR A 29 11.62 7.34 -2.55
N LEU A 30 11.67 8.67 -2.52
CA LEU A 30 11.05 9.42 -1.42
C LEU A 30 9.51 9.29 -1.41
N LEU A 31 8.89 9.08 -2.57
CA LEU A 31 7.44 9.05 -2.74
C LEU A 31 6.78 7.95 -1.89
N GLU A 32 7.38 6.76 -1.81
CA GLU A 32 6.87 5.67 -0.96
C GLU A 32 6.94 6.02 0.53
N THR A 33 7.96 6.76 0.97
CA THR A 33 8.08 7.18 2.37
C THR A 33 7.08 8.29 2.70
N GLU A 34 6.88 9.24 1.79
CA GLU A 34 5.88 10.30 1.94
C GLU A 34 4.46 9.72 2.00
N LEU A 35 4.12 8.80 1.09
CA LEU A 35 2.84 8.10 1.10
C LEU A 35 2.68 7.28 2.38
N ALA A 36 3.73 6.61 2.87
CA ALA A 36 3.65 5.85 4.10
C ALA A 36 3.36 6.73 5.32
N LYS A 37 3.99 7.91 5.40
CA LYS A 37 3.72 8.87 6.47
C LYS A 37 2.28 9.37 6.45
N LEU A 38 1.75 9.67 5.26
CA LEU A 38 0.35 10.09 5.09
C LEU A 38 -0.64 9.00 5.56
N VAL A 39 -0.39 7.75 5.17
CA VAL A 39 -1.26 6.64 5.62
C VAL A 39 -1.18 6.47 7.14
N LEU A 40 0.03 6.49 7.71
CA LEU A 40 0.19 6.33 9.16
C LEU A 40 -0.44 7.47 9.97
N SER A 41 -0.49 8.71 9.44
CA SER A 41 -1.19 9.80 10.11
C SER A 41 -2.71 9.61 10.17
N ASP A 42 -3.29 8.93 9.19
CA ASP A 42 -4.74 8.67 9.12
C ASP A 42 -5.16 7.45 9.96
N PHE A 43 -4.22 6.55 10.29
CA PHE A 43 -4.45 5.33 11.07
C PHE A 43 -3.56 5.29 12.31
N PRO A 44 -3.93 5.98 13.41
CA PRO A 44 -3.04 6.22 14.56
C PRO A 44 -2.65 4.98 15.36
N HIS A 45 -3.29 3.84 15.11
CA HIS A 45 -2.99 2.54 15.73
C HIS A 45 -1.97 1.71 14.94
N LEU A 46 -1.54 2.17 13.76
CA LEU A 46 -0.50 1.53 12.97
C LEU A 46 0.85 2.19 13.26
N GLU A 47 1.87 1.38 13.56
CA GLU A 47 3.24 1.86 13.75
C GLU A 47 4.10 1.75 12.48
N LYS A 48 3.85 0.72 11.67
CA LYS A 48 4.60 0.41 10.45
C LYS A 48 3.66 -0.14 9.39
N ILE A 49 3.99 0.14 8.13
CA ILE A 49 3.26 -0.39 6.98
C ILE A 49 4.22 -0.92 5.92
N ARG A 50 3.67 -1.72 5.00
CA ARG A 50 4.33 -2.18 3.79
C ARG A 50 3.33 -2.17 2.65
N PHE A 51 3.69 -1.59 1.52
CA PHE A 51 2.87 -1.62 0.30
C PHE A 51 2.98 -2.96 -0.43
N VAL A 52 1.88 -3.32 -1.09
CA VAL A 52 1.70 -4.50 -1.94
C VAL A 52 0.79 -4.12 -3.11
N SER A 53 0.71 -4.95 -4.14
CA SER A 53 0.02 -4.61 -5.39
C SER A 53 -1.48 -4.92 -5.35
N SER A 54 -1.95 -5.70 -4.37
CA SER A 54 -3.38 -6.05 -4.26
C SER A 54 -3.83 -6.32 -2.83
N GLY A 55 -5.15 -6.26 -2.60
CA GLY A 55 -5.75 -6.65 -1.33
C GLY A 55 -5.57 -8.13 -0.99
N THR A 56 -5.50 -9.00 -2.00
CA THR A 56 -5.19 -10.43 -1.81
C THR A 56 -3.79 -10.61 -1.24
N GLU A 57 -2.79 -9.93 -1.80
CA GLU A 57 -1.41 -9.93 -1.28
C GLU A 57 -1.30 -9.35 0.12
N ALA A 58 -2.08 -8.30 0.41
CA ALA A 58 -2.12 -7.69 1.73
C ALA A 58 -2.60 -8.71 2.77
N THR A 59 -3.71 -9.39 2.49
CA THR A 59 -4.29 -10.41 3.36
C THR A 59 -3.37 -11.62 3.52
N MET A 60 -2.77 -12.12 2.44
CA MET A 60 -1.81 -13.23 2.49
C MET A 60 -0.57 -12.87 3.31
N SER A 61 -0.05 -11.64 3.15
CA SER A 61 1.11 -11.17 3.91
C SER A 61 0.80 -11.01 5.40
N ALA A 62 -0.38 -10.50 5.75
CA ALA A 62 -0.84 -10.38 7.13
C ALA A 62 -0.97 -11.75 7.81
N ILE A 63 -1.58 -12.73 7.12
CA ILE A 63 -1.68 -14.12 7.64
C ILE A 63 -0.29 -14.72 7.85
N ARG A 64 0.62 -14.55 6.87
CA ARG A 64 2.00 -15.05 6.98
C ARG A 64 2.73 -14.43 8.17
N LEU A 65 2.58 -13.12 8.39
CA LEU A 65 3.15 -12.43 9.54
C LEU A 65 2.58 -12.95 10.86
N ALA A 66 1.25 -13.08 10.96
CA ALA A 66 0.58 -13.57 12.16
C ALA A 66 1.04 -14.99 12.54
N ARG A 67 1.14 -15.90 11.57
CA ARG A 67 1.68 -17.25 11.79
C ARG A 67 3.15 -17.22 12.19
N GLY A 68 3.96 -16.42 11.49
CA GLY A 68 5.39 -16.27 11.78
C GLY A 68 5.68 -15.77 13.20
N PHE A 69 4.87 -14.82 13.67
CA PHE A 69 4.94 -14.24 15.01
C PHE A 69 4.38 -15.18 16.09
N THR A 70 3.16 -15.71 15.89
CA THR A 70 2.45 -16.47 16.94
C THR A 70 2.79 -17.96 16.99
N LYS A 71 3.39 -18.51 15.92
CA LYS A 71 3.62 -19.95 15.69
C LYS A 71 2.34 -20.81 15.69
N LYS A 72 1.17 -20.19 15.51
CA LYS A 72 -0.13 -20.87 15.37
C LYS A 72 -0.45 -21.08 13.89
N ASP A 73 -1.04 -22.23 13.56
CA ASP A 73 -1.38 -22.55 12.17
C ASP A 73 -2.79 -22.09 11.76
N LYS A 74 -3.76 -22.24 12.68
CA LYS A 74 -5.17 -21.94 12.45
C LYS A 74 -5.45 -20.44 12.42
N ILE A 75 -6.32 -20.03 11.49
CA ILE A 75 -6.86 -18.67 11.37
C ILE A 75 -8.39 -18.76 11.47
N LEU A 76 -8.99 -17.93 12.33
CA LEU A 76 -10.44 -17.78 12.40
C LEU A 76 -10.88 -16.74 11.36
N LYS A 77 -11.87 -17.09 10.53
CA LYS A 77 -12.44 -16.22 9.49
C LYS A 77 -13.97 -16.33 9.52
N PHE A 78 -14.65 -15.22 9.26
CA PHE A 78 -16.12 -15.10 9.14
C PHE A 78 -16.52 -14.91 7.67
#